data_AF-A0A2D9EWG8-F1
#
_entry.id   AF-A0A2D9EWG8-F1
#
_cell.length_a   1.000
_cell.length_b   1.000
_cell.length_c   1.000
_cell.angle_alpha   90.00
_cell.angle_beta   90.00
_cell.angle_gamma   90.00
#
_symmetry.space_group_name_H-M   'P 1'
#
loop_
_entity.id
_entity.type
_entity.pdbx_description
1 polymer ?
#
loop_
_entity_poly.entity_id
_entity_poly.type
_entity_poly.pdbx_seq_one_letter_code
_entity_poly.pdbx_strand_id
1 'polypeptide(L)'
;MIFLLLSSASQMAIANSGGKYNSSNGCGCHGGSAASPTPTHNFPSTYSPGQSYSLNIGMNGGVSGSKGGFNLQVSDGTLATGFGIMNTQVNSAGNQATHQFPDYRSWSLDWTAPSAGSGTVTFSLAVMAANGNGNNAGDGWATLTHQSSEDSGSTNTPPTVSSVSYVPSSPTKETGL
;
A
#
# COMPACT_ATOMS: atom_id res chain seq x y z
N MET A 1 15.14 33.85 19.31
CA MET A 1 14.75 32.85 18.30
C MET A 1 14.23 31.64 19.05
N ILE A 2 12.94 31.35 18.95
CA ILE A 2 12.31 30.19 19.61
C ILE A 2 12.59 28.96 18.72
N PHE A 3 13.25 27.93 19.25
CA PHE A 3 13.37 26.64 18.57
C PHE A 3 12.10 25.85 18.85
N LEU A 4 11.22 25.74 17.87
CA LEU A 4 10.08 24.83 17.92
C LEU A 4 10.61 23.40 17.71
N LEU A 5 10.85 22.67 18.80
CA LEU A 5 11.12 21.23 18.74
C LEU A 5 9.83 20.53 18.32
N LEU A 6 9.76 20.12 17.05
CA LEU A 6 8.77 19.14 16.59
C LEU A 6 9.03 17.84 17.36
N SER A 7 8.21 17.62 18.38
CA SER A 7 8.17 16.37 19.13
C SER A 7 7.52 15.32 18.24
N SER A 8 8.36 14.57 17.53
CA SER A 8 7.94 13.37 16.81
C SER A 8 7.38 12.38 17.84
N ALA A 9 6.06 12.33 17.99
CA ALA A 9 5.42 11.25 18.72
C ALA A 9 5.73 9.95 17.96
N SER A 10 6.66 9.16 18.48
CA SER A 10 6.88 7.79 18.04
C SER A 10 5.60 7.03 18.35
N GLN A 11 4.75 6.89 17.33
CA GLN A 11 3.51 6.14 17.44
C GLN A 11 3.88 4.71 17.84
N MET A 12 3.51 4.34 19.07
CA MET A 12 3.84 3.05 19.64
C MET A 12 3.13 1.95 18.86
N ALA A 13 3.87 1.34 17.96
CA ALA A 13 3.39 0.24 17.19
C ALA A 13 3.61 -1.04 18.01
N ILE A 14 2.54 -1.80 18.24
CA ILE A 14 2.51 -2.91 19.19
C ILE A 14 2.38 -4.18 18.35
N ALA A 15 3.33 -5.12 18.45
CA ALA A 15 3.11 -6.43 17.88
C ALA A 15 2.37 -7.32 18.88
N ASN A 16 1.43 -8.11 18.38
CA ASN A 16 0.62 -9.03 19.17
C ASN A 16 0.58 -10.36 18.44
N SER A 17 0.63 -11.47 19.17
CA SER A 17 0.59 -12.83 18.60
C SER A 17 -0.63 -13.12 17.72
N GLY A 18 -1.75 -12.42 17.95
CA GLY A 18 -2.96 -12.47 17.14
C GLY A 18 -3.08 -11.29 16.17
N GLY A 19 -1.98 -10.62 15.83
CA GLY A 19 -1.98 -9.44 14.96
C GLY A 19 -2.40 -8.14 15.65
N LYS A 20 -1.99 -7.02 15.06
CA LYS A 20 -2.48 -5.70 15.46
C LYS A 20 -2.55 -4.74 14.30
N TYR A 21 -3.61 -3.95 14.28
CA TYR A 21 -3.77 -2.76 13.44
C TYR A 21 -2.98 -1.55 13.99
N ASN A 22 -2.91 -0.46 13.22
CA ASN A 22 -2.25 0.79 13.64
C ASN A 22 -0.82 0.59 14.16
N SER A 23 -0.05 -0.23 13.44
CA SER A 23 1.35 -0.54 13.79
C SER A 23 2.27 -0.46 12.56
N SER A 24 1.84 0.22 11.51
CA SER A 24 2.57 0.42 10.25
C SER A 24 3.85 1.24 10.43
N ASN A 25 3.99 1.96 11.55
CA ASN A 25 5.19 2.72 11.92
C ASN A 25 6.21 1.94 12.77
N GLY A 26 6.03 0.63 13.02
CA GLY A 26 7.07 -0.19 13.66
C GLY A 26 6.54 -1.30 14.57
N CYS A 27 7.35 -1.76 15.51
CA CYS A 27 6.91 -2.69 16.57
C CYS A 27 7.62 -2.40 17.90
N GLY A 28 7.57 -1.14 18.36
CA GLY A 28 8.42 -0.60 19.43
C GLY A 28 8.29 -1.21 20.83
N CYS A 29 7.26 -2.02 21.11
CA CYS A 29 7.24 -2.83 22.34
C CYS A 29 8.26 -3.97 22.30
N HIS A 30 8.61 -4.43 21.10
CA HIS A 30 9.58 -5.49 20.83
C HIS A 30 10.90 -4.87 20.34
N GLY A 31 12.01 -5.44 20.78
CA GLY A 31 13.33 -4.92 20.49
C GLY A 31 14.40 -5.48 21.42
N GLY A 32 15.48 -4.73 21.58
CA GLY A 32 16.75 -5.26 22.07
C GLY A 32 17.75 -5.33 20.92
N SER A 33 19.04 -5.46 21.21
CA SER A 33 20.16 -5.37 20.24
C SER A 33 20.21 -6.49 19.18
N ALA A 34 19.07 -7.07 18.84
CA ALA A 34 18.90 -8.07 17.81
C ALA A 34 18.97 -7.45 16.40
N ALA A 35 19.36 -8.26 15.42
CA ALA A 35 19.42 -7.82 14.03
C ALA A 35 18.03 -7.46 13.51
N SER A 36 17.91 -6.29 12.86
CA SER A 36 16.70 -5.91 12.15
C SER A 36 16.51 -6.76 10.88
N PRO A 37 15.27 -7.20 10.58
CA PRO A 37 14.96 -7.81 9.30
C PRO A 37 14.88 -6.74 8.18
N THR A 38 14.92 -7.18 6.93
CA THR A 38 14.68 -6.34 5.75
C THR A 38 13.29 -6.65 5.18
N PRO A 39 12.34 -5.70 5.15
CA PRO A 39 11.03 -5.92 4.54
C PRO A 39 11.13 -6.26 3.04
N THR A 40 10.28 -7.17 2.57
CA THR A 40 10.14 -7.52 1.15
C THR A 40 8.70 -7.32 0.70
N HIS A 41 8.50 -6.90 -0.54
CA HIS A 41 7.18 -6.62 -1.11
C HIS A 41 7.20 -6.69 -2.64
N ASN A 42 6.02 -6.78 -3.26
CA ASN A 42 5.80 -6.62 -4.71
C ASN A 42 4.82 -5.47 -5.04
N PHE A 43 4.66 -4.48 -4.15
CA PHE A 43 3.73 -3.37 -4.37
C PHE A 43 3.94 -2.70 -5.74
N PRO A 44 2.88 -2.40 -6.50
CA PRO A 44 3.01 -1.80 -7.82
C PRO A 44 3.56 -0.38 -7.72
N SER A 45 4.49 0.02 -8.58
CA SER A 45 4.93 1.43 -8.68
C SER A 45 3.88 2.33 -9.34
N THR A 46 3.02 1.75 -10.17
CA THR A 46 1.89 2.42 -10.82
C THR A 46 0.69 1.48 -10.80
N TYR A 47 -0.49 1.99 -10.44
CA TYR A 47 -1.73 1.22 -10.39
C TYR A 47 -2.74 1.70 -11.44
N SER A 48 -3.51 0.79 -12.00
CA SER A 48 -4.68 1.10 -12.83
C SER A 48 -5.91 1.22 -11.92
N PRO A 49 -6.73 2.29 -12.03
CA PRO A 49 -7.89 2.46 -11.16
C PRO A 49 -8.84 1.26 -11.14
N GLY A 50 -9.30 0.87 -9.96
CA GLY A 50 -10.20 -0.28 -9.74
C GLY A 50 -9.59 -1.66 -9.97
N GLN A 51 -8.33 -1.76 -10.41
CA GLN A 51 -7.66 -3.05 -10.63
C GLN A 51 -7.31 -3.73 -9.29
N SER A 52 -7.55 -5.04 -9.20
CA SER A 52 -7.07 -5.86 -8.08
C SER A 52 -5.67 -6.39 -8.34
N TYR A 53 -4.82 -6.30 -7.31
CA TYR A 53 -3.44 -6.77 -7.29
C TYR A 53 -3.26 -7.80 -6.19
N SER A 54 -2.61 -8.92 -6.50
CA SER A 54 -2.16 -9.87 -5.48
C SER A 54 -0.81 -9.44 -4.92
N LEU A 55 -0.81 -9.06 -3.64
CA LEU A 55 0.35 -8.55 -2.94
C LEU A 55 1.02 -9.68 -2.14
N ASN A 56 2.33 -9.78 -2.27
CA ASN A 56 3.20 -10.63 -1.47
C ASN A 56 4.12 -9.74 -0.66
N ILE A 57 4.07 -9.92 0.65
CA ILE A 57 4.90 -9.19 1.61
C ILE A 57 5.65 -10.18 2.50
N GLY A 58 6.76 -9.74 3.06
CA GLY A 58 7.50 -10.55 4.01
C GLY A 58 8.76 -9.85 4.48
N MET A 59 9.74 -10.65 4.86
CA MET A 59 11.02 -10.14 5.30
C MET A 59 12.16 -11.15 5.10
N ASN A 60 13.38 -10.63 4.98
CA ASN A 60 14.62 -11.40 4.99
C ASN A 60 15.47 -11.07 6.22
N GLY A 61 16.26 -12.04 6.70
CA GLY A 61 17.17 -11.84 7.82
C GLY A 61 16.46 -11.61 9.16
N GLY A 62 17.08 -10.80 10.03
CA GLY A 62 16.64 -10.60 11.41
C GLY A 62 17.13 -11.70 12.34
N VAL A 63 16.29 -12.08 13.31
CA VAL A 63 16.61 -13.14 14.28
C VAL A 63 16.30 -14.53 13.74
N SER A 64 16.96 -15.57 14.27
CA SER A 64 16.72 -16.95 13.86
C SER A 64 15.28 -17.40 14.13
N GLY A 65 14.83 -18.44 13.41
CA GLY A 65 13.48 -19.01 13.51
C GLY A 65 12.53 -18.54 12.42
N SER A 66 11.26 -18.92 12.55
CA SER A 66 10.20 -18.63 11.57
C SER A 66 9.12 -17.71 12.12
N LYS A 67 9.15 -17.38 13.42
CA LYS A 67 8.10 -16.58 14.04
C LYS A 67 8.20 -15.11 13.65
N GLY A 68 7.06 -14.46 13.53
CA GLY A 68 7.00 -13.07 13.10
C GLY A 68 5.60 -12.53 12.93
N GLY A 69 5.54 -11.32 12.40
CA GLY A 69 4.29 -10.63 12.14
C GLY A 69 4.50 -9.43 11.22
N PHE A 70 3.40 -8.85 10.76
CA PHE A 70 3.40 -7.59 10.01
C PHE A 70 2.21 -6.71 10.37
N ASN A 71 2.31 -5.44 10.01
CA ASN A 71 1.17 -4.56 9.82
C ASN A 71 1.35 -3.82 8.48
N LEU A 72 0.35 -3.89 7.63
CA LEU A 72 0.28 -3.12 6.38
C LEU A 72 -0.87 -2.13 6.49
N GLN A 73 -0.61 -0.89 6.10
CA GLN A 73 -1.61 0.16 5.91
C GLN A 73 -1.53 0.69 4.48
N VAL A 74 -2.69 0.94 3.87
CA VAL A 74 -2.81 1.67 2.60
C VAL A 74 -3.56 2.98 2.82
N SER A 75 -3.14 4.04 2.14
CA SER A 75 -3.81 5.34 2.22
C SER A 75 -5.14 5.38 1.47
N ASP A 76 -5.28 4.56 0.42
CA ASP A 76 -6.49 4.44 -0.39
C ASP A 76 -6.58 3.04 -1.04
N GLY A 77 -7.75 2.70 -1.57
CA GLY A 77 -8.12 1.36 -2.02
C GLY A 77 -8.53 0.44 -0.86
N THR A 78 -8.74 -0.83 -1.17
CA THR A 78 -9.27 -1.80 -0.19
C THR A 78 -8.47 -3.09 -0.21
N LEU A 79 -8.00 -3.49 0.96
CA LEU A 79 -7.35 -4.76 1.25
C LEU A 79 -8.41 -5.84 1.45
N ALA A 80 -8.08 -7.05 1.01
CA ALA A 80 -8.83 -8.25 1.30
C ALA A 80 -7.85 -9.39 1.64
N THR A 81 -8.33 -10.37 2.42
CA THR A 81 -7.59 -11.61 2.61
C THR A 81 -7.48 -12.31 1.26
N GLY A 82 -6.26 -12.55 0.78
CA GLY A 82 -6.03 -13.17 -0.52
C GLY A 82 -6.30 -14.68 -0.51
N PHE A 83 -6.42 -15.27 -1.69
CA PHE A 83 -6.46 -16.72 -1.87
C PHE A 83 -5.02 -17.30 -1.73
N GLY A 84 -4.74 -18.09 -0.69
CA GLY A 84 -3.40 -18.62 -0.41
C GLY A 84 -3.05 -18.56 1.08
N ILE A 85 -1.78 -18.77 1.45
CA ILE A 85 -1.25 -18.94 2.84
C ILE A 85 -2.08 -18.14 3.87
N MET A 86 -3.08 -18.84 4.43
CA MET A 86 -4.26 -18.33 5.13
C MET A 86 -3.94 -17.89 6.56
N ASN A 87 -3.21 -16.78 6.73
CA ASN A 87 -2.85 -16.28 8.06
C ASN A 87 -2.83 -14.75 8.12
N THR A 88 -3.68 -14.08 7.34
CA THR A 88 -3.87 -12.62 7.39
C THR A 88 -5.30 -12.27 7.82
N GLN A 89 -5.45 -11.09 8.40
CA GLN A 89 -6.74 -10.52 8.77
C GLN A 89 -6.76 -9.04 8.39
N VAL A 90 -7.92 -8.54 7.95
CA VAL A 90 -8.12 -7.16 7.49
C VAL A 90 -9.13 -6.47 8.39
N ASN A 91 -8.90 -5.20 8.73
CA ASN A 91 -9.82 -4.45 9.56
C ASN A 91 -11.14 -4.16 8.82
N SER A 92 -12.17 -3.75 9.57
CA SER A 92 -13.48 -3.44 8.99
C SER A 92 -13.47 -2.30 7.97
N ALA A 93 -12.50 -1.37 8.08
CA ALA A 93 -12.32 -0.29 7.13
C ALA A 93 -11.63 -0.72 5.82
N GLY A 94 -11.09 -1.95 5.76
CA GLY A 94 -10.40 -2.46 4.59
C GLY A 94 -9.06 -1.79 4.28
N ASN A 95 -8.52 -0.96 5.16
CA ASN A 95 -7.29 -0.18 4.89
C ASN A 95 -6.07 -0.65 5.68
N GLN A 96 -6.23 -1.65 6.56
CA GLN A 96 -5.11 -2.28 7.26
C GLN A 96 -5.22 -3.80 7.31
N ALA A 97 -4.08 -4.46 7.14
CA ALA A 97 -3.94 -5.90 7.28
C ALA A 97 -2.84 -6.25 8.29
N THR A 98 -3.00 -7.39 8.96
CA THR A 98 -1.98 -7.96 9.87
C THR A 98 -2.03 -9.48 9.81
N HIS A 99 -1.09 -10.15 10.46
CA HIS A 99 -1.06 -11.59 10.60
C HIS A 99 -2.12 -12.10 11.59
N GLN A 100 -2.59 -13.32 11.42
CA GLN A 100 -3.50 -14.02 12.34
C GLN A 100 -2.75 -14.93 13.31
N PHE A 101 -1.61 -15.49 12.88
CA PHE A 101 -0.79 -16.39 13.67
C PHE A 101 0.69 -16.02 13.54
N PRO A 102 1.50 -16.22 14.60
CA PRO A 102 2.85 -15.69 14.68
C PRO A 102 3.90 -16.58 14.02
N ASP A 103 3.52 -17.61 13.27
CA ASP A 103 4.43 -18.68 12.80
C ASP A 103 5.04 -18.44 11.42
N TYR A 104 4.77 -17.27 10.83
CA TYR A 104 5.14 -16.94 9.46
C TYR A 104 5.91 -15.63 9.38
N ARG A 105 6.65 -15.47 8.28
CA ARG A 105 7.40 -14.25 7.91
C ARG A 105 7.11 -13.77 6.49
N SER A 106 6.13 -14.37 5.83
CA SER A 106 5.68 -14.04 4.49
C SER A 106 4.19 -14.27 4.39
N TRP A 107 3.49 -13.36 3.71
CA TRP A 107 2.04 -13.35 3.61
C TRP A 107 1.60 -12.87 2.24
N SER A 108 0.40 -13.32 1.85
CA SER A 108 -0.29 -12.85 0.65
C SER A 108 -1.63 -12.22 1.02
N LEU A 109 -1.99 -11.16 0.31
CA LEU A 109 -3.24 -10.42 0.46
C LEU A 109 -3.59 -9.75 -0.87
N ASP A 110 -4.87 -9.47 -1.09
CA ASP A 110 -5.29 -8.75 -2.28
C ASP A 110 -5.51 -7.27 -1.95
N TRP A 111 -5.16 -6.39 -2.88
CA TRP A 111 -5.46 -4.97 -2.81
C TRP A 111 -6.18 -4.54 -4.07
N THR A 112 -7.38 -4.00 -3.91
CA THR A 112 -8.12 -3.35 -4.98
C THR A 112 -7.81 -1.87 -4.97
N ALA A 113 -7.22 -1.40 -6.07
CA ALA A 113 -6.89 0.01 -6.26
C ALA A 113 -8.14 0.90 -6.20
N PRO A 114 -8.01 2.15 -5.75
CA PRO A 114 -9.15 3.06 -5.65
C PRO A 114 -9.69 3.45 -7.04
N SER A 115 -10.80 4.20 -7.03
CA SER A 115 -11.39 4.76 -8.25
C SER A 115 -10.46 5.77 -8.93
N ALA A 116 -10.72 6.06 -10.21
CA ALA A 116 -9.92 7.02 -10.95
C ALA A 116 -10.02 8.42 -10.32
N GLY A 117 -8.91 9.17 -10.34
CA GLY A 117 -8.77 10.49 -9.72
C GLY A 117 -8.33 10.48 -8.25
N SER A 118 -7.97 9.31 -7.69
CA SER A 118 -7.48 9.18 -6.31
C SER A 118 -6.04 9.63 -6.12
N GLY A 119 -5.25 9.70 -7.19
CA GLY A 119 -3.85 10.15 -7.14
C GLY A 119 -2.92 9.09 -6.54
N THR A 120 -1.86 9.53 -5.85
CA THR A 120 -0.83 8.60 -5.34
C THR A 120 -1.30 7.85 -4.10
N VAL A 121 -1.17 6.51 -4.12
CA VAL A 121 -1.43 5.66 -2.96
C VAL A 121 -0.12 5.37 -2.23
N THR A 122 -0.13 5.46 -0.90
CA THR A 122 1.00 5.11 -0.04
C THR A 122 0.74 3.79 0.68
N PHE A 123 1.67 2.86 0.57
CA PHE A 123 1.75 1.62 1.35
C PHE A 123 2.74 1.83 2.49
N SER A 124 2.34 1.51 3.71
CA SER A 124 3.19 1.54 4.90
C SER A 124 3.22 0.16 5.55
N LEU A 125 4.37 -0.50 5.48
CA LEU A 125 4.60 -1.86 5.95
C LEU A 125 5.55 -1.87 7.13
N ALA A 126 5.13 -2.47 8.24
CA ALA A 126 6.00 -2.87 9.33
C ALA A 126 6.10 -4.40 9.38
N VAL A 127 7.30 -4.94 9.62
CA VAL A 127 7.54 -6.38 9.77
C VAL A 127 8.34 -6.66 11.03
N MET A 128 8.11 -7.84 11.60
CA MET A 128 8.79 -8.34 12.79
C MET A 128 9.31 -9.75 12.59
N ALA A 129 10.57 -9.96 12.91
CA ALA A 129 11.18 -11.26 13.14
C ALA A 129 11.23 -11.52 14.65
N ALA A 130 10.42 -12.46 15.13
CA ALA A 130 10.36 -12.85 16.53
C ALA A 130 11.26 -14.07 16.80
N ASN A 131 11.95 -14.07 17.94
CA ASN A 131 12.84 -15.16 18.35
C ASN A 131 12.12 -16.32 19.08
N GLY A 132 10.85 -16.12 19.44
CA GLY A 132 10.01 -17.15 20.06
C GLY A 132 10.23 -17.41 21.54
N ASN A 133 10.96 -16.54 22.26
CA ASN A 133 11.27 -16.72 23.68
C ASN A 133 10.12 -16.36 24.66
N GLY A 134 8.96 -15.96 24.12
CA GLY A 134 7.78 -15.57 24.91
C GLY A 134 7.83 -14.17 25.53
N ASN A 135 8.87 -13.39 25.25
CA ASN A 135 9.06 -12.03 25.74
C ASN A 135 9.29 -11.07 24.56
N ASN A 136 9.35 -9.77 24.88
CA ASN A 136 9.56 -8.73 23.86
C ASN A 136 11.03 -8.48 23.51
N ALA A 137 11.95 -9.07 24.29
CA ALA A 137 13.39 -8.83 24.18
C ALA A 137 14.04 -9.80 23.19
N GLY A 138 14.95 -9.27 22.38
CA GLY A 138 15.73 -10.04 21.40
C GLY A 138 14.99 -10.30 20.09
N ASP A 139 14.00 -9.47 19.78
CA ASP A 139 13.28 -9.48 18.49
C ASP A 139 13.78 -8.34 17.60
N GLY A 140 13.65 -8.51 16.28
CA GLY A 140 14.00 -7.50 15.28
C GLY A 140 12.78 -7.03 14.52
N TRP A 141 12.68 -5.74 14.22
CA TRP A 141 11.63 -5.19 13.36
C TRP A 141 12.18 -4.10 12.43
N ALA A 142 11.43 -3.84 11.36
CA ALA A 142 11.73 -2.81 10.38
C ALA A 142 10.45 -2.29 9.71
N THR A 143 10.56 -1.13 9.08
CA THR A 143 9.47 -0.49 8.34
C THR A 143 9.88 -0.13 6.93
N LEU A 144 8.91 -0.05 6.03
CA LEU A 144 9.05 0.35 4.64
C LEU A 144 7.83 1.21 4.25
N THR A 145 8.09 2.27 3.48
CA THR A 145 7.07 3.02 2.77
C THR A 145 7.27 2.88 1.27
N HIS A 146 6.19 2.69 0.52
CA HIS A 146 6.19 2.62 -0.94
C HIS A 146 5.05 3.48 -1.50
N GLN A 147 5.31 4.19 -2.60
CA GLN A 147 4.31 5.00 -3.28
C GLN A 147 3.96 4.38 -4.63
N SER A 148 2.66 4.33 -4.93
CA SER A 148 2.12 3.87 -6.21
C SER A 148 1.37 5.01 -6.88
N SER A 149 1.84 5.42 -8.05
CA SER A 149 1.20 6.48 -8.83
C SER A 149 -0.03 5.95 -9.56
N GLU A 150 -1.07 6.76 -9.71
CA GLU A 150 -2.20 6.41 -10.55
C GLU A 150 -1.78 6.39 -12.04
N ASP A 151 -2.12 5.32 -12.75
CA ASP A 151 -2.04 5.27 -14.20
C ASP A 151 -3.10 6.20 -14.77
N SER A 152 -2.66 7.19 -15.55
CA SER A 152 -3.55 8.20 -16.14
C SER A 152 -4.47 7.62 -17.23
N GLY A 153 -4.26 6.36 -17.63
CA GLY A 153 -4.90 5.77 -18.79
C GLY A 153 -4.48 6.47 -20.09
N SER A 154 -4.86 5.90 -21.24
CA SER A 154 -4.80 6.65 -22.49
C SER A 154 -5.87 7.74 -22.47
N THR A 155 -5.46 9.01 -22.48
CA THR A 155 -6.40 10.10 -22.77
C THR A 155 -6.82 9.94 -24.24
N ASN A 156 -8.06 9.53 -24.48
CA ASN A 156 -8.67 9.70 -25.80
C ASN A 156 -8.89 11.20 -26.00
N THR A 157 -7.89 11.92 -26.51
CA THR A 157 -8.09 13.27 -27.03
C THR A 157 -8.84 13.16 -28.36
N PRO A 158 -10.14 13.54 -28.43
CA PRO A 158 -10.84 13.52 -29.71
C PRO A 158 -10.13 14.47 -30.67
N PRO A 159 -10.02 14.14 -31.97
CA PRO A 159 -9.45 15.07 -32.94
C PRO A 159 -10.30 16.34 -32.98
N THR A 160 -9.71 17.49 -32.66
CA THR A 160 -10.36 18.78 -32.81
C THR A 160 -10.19 19.26 -34.25
N VAL A 161 -11.27 19.32 -35.01
CA VAL A 161 -11.26 19.95 -36.35
C VAL A 161 -11.44 21.45 -36.17
N SER A 162 -10.41 22.23 -36.48
CA SER A 162 -10.51 23.69 -36.63
C SER A 162 -10.55 24.02 -38.12
N SER A 163 -11.49 24.87 -38.54
CA SER A 163 -11.72 25.37 -39.91
C SER A 163 -12.31 24.38 -40.94
N VAL A 164 -13.56 23.96 -40.73
CA VAL A 164 -14.38 23.47 -41.85
C VAL A 164 -14.76 24.68 -42.71
N SER A 165 -14.04 24.89 -43.82
CA SER A 165 -14.47 25.82 -44.88
C SER A 165 -15.22 25.02 -45.94
N TYR A 166 -16.53 25.24 -46.02
CA TYR A 166 -17.36 24.71 -47.10
C TYR A 166 -17.56 25.82 -48.13
N VAL A 167 -16.95 25.66 -49.31
CA VAL A 167 -17.23 26.52 -50.47
C VAL A 167 -18.16 25.73 -51.40
N PRO A 168 -19.46 26.08 -51.49
CA PRO A 168 -20.36 25.47 -52.45
C PRO A 168 -19.88 25.76 -53.87
N SER A 169 -19.86 24.75 -54.74
CA SER A 169 -19.34 24.88 -56.11
C SER A 169 -20.24 25.71 -57.05
N SER A 170 -21.44 26.14 -56.63
CA SER A 170 -22.34 26.95 -57.46
C SER A 170 -23.41 27.69 -56.63
N PRO A 171 -23.33 29.01 -56.45
CA PRO A 171 -24.47 29.78 -55.94
C PRO A 171 -25.53 29.92 -57.04
N THR A 172 -26.70 29.29 -56.85
CA THR A 172 -27.88 29.62 -57.69
C THR A 172 -28.50 30.91 -57.19
N LYS A 173 -28.50 31.94 -58.06
CA LYS A 173 -29.20 33.20 -57.84
C LYS A 173 -30.69 32.94 -57.64
N GLU A 174 -31.22 33.23 -56.46
CA GLU A 174 -32.65 33.35 -56.24
C GLU A 174 -33.11 34.61 -57.00
N THR A 175 -33.88 34.41 -58.07
CA THR A 175 -34.60 35.49 -58.75
C THR A 175 -35.81 35.83 -57.89
N GLY A 176 -35.80 37.01 -57.29
CA GLY A 176 -36.94 37.52 -56.53
C GLY A 176 -38.19 37.67 -57.39
N LEU A 177 -39.33 37.37 -56.78
CA LEU A 177 -40.66 37.92 -57.08
C LEU A 177 -41.36 38.23 -55.75
#